data_AF-A0A961RMJ3-F1
#
_entry.id   AF-A0A961RMJ3-F1
#
_cell.length_a   1.000
_cell.length_b   1.000
_cell.length_c   1.000
_cell.angle_alpha   90.00
_cell.angle_beta   90.00
_cell.angle_gamma   90.00
#
_symmetry.space_group_name_H-M   'P 1'
#
loop_
_entity.id
_entity.type
_entity.pdbx_description
1 polymer ?
#
loop_
_entity_poly.entity_id
_entity_poly.type
_entity_poly.pdbx_seq_one_letter_code
_entity_poly.pdbx_strand_id
1 'polypeptide(L)'
;VADARQFSPPEGAALGYVTQTTLSVDDTAGIVAALEDTFPDIQAPAAESICYATTNRQEAVKQAAPGCDLFLVVGAPNSSNSRRLVEVAERAGAARAMLVQRAAEIDWLVLGGIGTVGISAGASAPEIIVDEIIAAFRERFDVTLDIALTVKETETFPVMRTLRDVELTAADMAFVNGDR
;
A
#
# COMPACT_ATOMS: atom_id res chain seq x y z
N VAL A 1 -0.16 6.69 19.70
CA VAL A 1 -0.39 6.21 21.10
C VAL A 1 -0.16 7.33 22.10
N ALA A 2 0.99 8.00 22.11
CA ALA A 2 1.25 9.12 23.04
C ALA A 2 0.18 10.22 22.93
N ASP A 3 -0.17 10.62 21.71
CA ASP A 3 -1.18 11.65 21.46
C ASP A 3 -2.57 11.27 22.02
N ALA A 4 -2.97 9.99 21.87
CA ALA A 4 -4.24 9.49 22.42
C ALA A 4 -4.29 9.63 23.96
N ARG A 5 -3.16 9.37 24.63
CA ARG A 5 -3.04 9.48 26.10
C ARG A 5 -2.95 10.92 26.60
N GLN A 6 -2.59 11.87 25.74
CA GLN A 6 -2.47 13.28 26.08
C GLN A 6 -3.72 14.09 25.71
N PHE A 7 -4.59 13.53 24.89
CA PHE A 7 -5.83 14.19 24.49
C PHE A 7 -6.72 14.43 25.71
N SER A 8 -7.22 15.65 25.87
CA SER A 8 -8.15 16.02 26.94
C SER A 8 -9.42 16.59 26.29
N PRO A 9 -10.51 15.81 26.23
CA PRO A 9 -11.77 16.28 25.67
C PRO A 9 -12.46 17.29 26.60
N PRO A 10 -13.39 18.11 26.08
CA PRO A 10 -14.28 18.91 26.92
C PRO A 10 -15.04 18.04 27.93
N GLU A 11 -15.28 18.59 29.12
CA GLU A 11 -16.00 17.88 30.19
C GLU A 11 -17.41 17.45 29.72
N GLY A 12 -17.76 16.18 29.94
CA GLY A 12 -19.06 15.62 29.57
C GLY A 12 -19.29 15.39 28.07
N ALA A 13 -18.27 15.54 27.22
CA ALA A 13 -18.40 15.31 25.80
C ALA A 13 -18.58 13.81 25.46
N ALA A 14 -19.53 13.49 24.60
CA ALA A 14 -19.61 12.18 23.95
C ALA A 14 -18.51 12.09 22.87
N LEU A 15 -17.74 11.01 22.89
CA LEU A 15 -16.59 10.83 22.00
C LEU A 15 -16.86 9.74 20.97
N GLY A 16 -16.34 9.94 19.78
CA GLY A 16 -16.18 8.92 18.77
C GLY A 16 -14.92 9.16 17.94
N TYR A 17 -14.46 8.14 17.23
CA TYR A 17 -13.28 8.25 16.37
C TYR A 17 -13.56 7.79 14.95
N VAL A 18 -12.73 8.29 14.02
CA VAL A 18 -12.63 7.81 12.63
C VAL A 18 -11.16 7.69 12.28
N THR A 19 -10.82 6.77 11.39
CA THR A 19 -9.44 6.58 10.93
C THR A 19 -9.31 6.92 9.45
N GLN A 20 -8.11 7.32 9.03
CA GLN A 20 -7.81 7.53 7.61
C GLN A 20 -7.72 6.17 6.90
N THR A 21 -8.23 6.10 5.67
CA THR A 21 -8.41 4.84 4.91
C THR A 21 -7.11 4.11 4.54
N THR A 22 -5.97 4.82 4.57
CA THR A 22 -4.66 4.35 4.07
C THR A 22 -3.61 4.25 5.19
N LEU A 23 -4.03 4.10 6.44
CA LEU A 23 -3.11 3.91 7.57
C LEU A 23 -2.56 2.48 7.62
N SER A 24 -1.45 2.32 8.35
CA SER A 24 -0.97 1.00 8.76
C SER A 24 -2.02 0.33 9.67
N VAL A 25 -2.45 -0.88 9.32
CA VAL A 25 -3.47 -1.61 10.09
C VAL A 25 -2.99 -1.87 11.50
N ASP A 26 -1.73 -2.32 11.65
CA ASP A 26 -1.15 -2.69 12.95
C ASP A 26 -0.94 -1.46 13.84
N ASP A 27 -0.40 -0.36 13.27
CA ASP A 27 -0.18 0.87 14.04
C ASP A 27 -1.51 1.48 14.49
N THR A 28 -2.53 1.40 13.64
CA THR A 28 -3.88 1.89 13.95
C THR A 28 -4.51 1.05 15.06
N ALA A 29 -4.38 -0.27 15.02
CA ALA A 29 -4.89 -1.15 16.08
C ALA A 29 -4.31 -0.78 17.46
N GLY A 30 -3.01 -0.48 17.53
CA GLY A 30 -2.37 -0.03 18.77
C GLY A 30 -2.87 1.35 19.26
N ILE A 31 -3.21 2.25 18.34
CA ILE A 31 -3.78 3.56 18.68
C ILE A 31 -5.23 3.42 19.17
N VAL A 32 -6.04 2.61 18.50
CA VAL A 32 -7.43 2.34 18.89
C VAL A 32 -7.48 1.71 20.29
N ALA A 33 -6.65 0.70 20.55
CA ALA A 33 -6.56 0.10 21.89
C ALA A 33 -6.20 1.13 22.98
N ALA A 34 -5.30 2.06 22.67
CA ALA A 34 -4.96 3.13 23.60
C ALA A 34 -6.10 4.15 23.80
N LEU A 35 -6.89 4.44 22.76
CA LEU A 35 -8.06 5.31 22.86
C LEU A 35 -9.16 4.67 23.71
N GLU A 36 -9.44 3.39 23.51
CA GLU A 36 -10.45 2.64 24.28
C GLU A 36 -10.05 2.48 25.75
N ASP A 37 -8.75 2.29 26.05
CA ASP A 37 -8.23 2.28 27.42
C ASP A 37 -8.31 3.65 28.10
N THR A 38 -8.07 4.73 27.35
CA THR A 38 -8.08 6.11 27.89
C THR A 38 -9.51 6.65 28.04
N PHE A 39 -10.42 6.28 27.13
CA PHE A 39 -11.80 6.76 27.07
C PHE A 39 -12.78 5.58 26.96
N PRO A 40 -13.14 4.91 28.07
CA PRO A 40 -13.96 3.69 28.03
C PRO A 40 -15.33 3.83 27.36
N ASP A 41 -15.90 5.04 27.34
CA ASP A 41 -17.21 5.33 26.74
C ASP A 41 -17.13 5.78 25.26
N ILE A 42 -15.93 5.82 24.66
CA ILE A 42 -15.73 6.24 23.27
C ILE A 42 -16.46 5.30 22.30
N GLN A 43 -17.15 5.87 21.32
CA GLN A 43 -17.89 5.11 20.33
C GLN A 43 -17.04 4.83 19.09
N ALA A 44 -16.90 3.56 18.75
CA ALA A 44 -16.28 3.13 17.50
C ALA A 44 -17.18 3.48 16.29
N PRO A 45 -16.61 3.69 15.09
CA PRO A 45 -17.40 3.86 13.89
C PRO A 45 -18.19 2.58 13.57
N ALA A 46 -19.37 2.72 12.96
CA ALA A 46 -20.23 1.59 12.61
C ALA A 46 -19.59 0.62 11.58
N ALA A 47 -18.57 1.07 10.86
CA ALA A 47 -17.76 0.28 9.95
C ALA A 47 -16.29 0.66 10.10
N GLU A 48 -15.39 -0.30 9.88
CA GLU A 48 -13.95 -0.05 9.82
C GLU A 48 -13.64 1.06 8.82
N SER A 49 -12.81 2.03 9.21
CA SER A 49 -12.49 3.18 8.36
C SER A 49 -11.27 2.95 7.47
N ILE A 50 -10.44 1.92 7.73
CA ILE A 50 -9.41 1.46 6.80
C ILE A 50 -10.10 0.66 5.69
N CYS A 51 -9.82 1.00 4.43
CA CYS A 51 -10.51 0.33 3.32
C CYS A 51 -9.93 -1.06 3.03
N TYR A 52 -10.76 -1.92 2.43
CA TYR A 52 -10.37 -3.29 2.04
C TYR A 52 -9.07 -3.33 1.24
N ALA A 53 -8.89 -2.41 0.29
CA ALA A 53 -7.74 -2.34 -0.59
C ALA A 53 -6.42 -2.11 0.17
N THR A 54 -6.45 -1.33 1.25
CA THR A 54 -5.30 -1.09 2.13
C THR A 54 -4.99 -2.35 2.93
N THR A 55 -5.99 -2.94 3.58
CA THR A 55 -5.84 -4.15 4.40
C THR A 55 -5.30 -5.32 3.58
N ASN A 56 -5.91 -5.59 2.43
CA ASN A 56 -5.55 -6.69 1.54
C ASN A 56 -4.11 -6.57 1.02
N ARG A 57 -3.69 -5.35 0.63
CA ARG A 57 -2.33 -5.12 0.13
C ARG A 57 -1.29 -5.26 1.24
N GLN A 58 -1.56 -4.74 2.44
CA GLN A 58 -0.65 -4.92 3.57
C GLN A 58 -0.50 -6.40 3.91
N GLU A 59 -1.61 -7.16 3.91
CA GLU A 59 -1.56 -8.61 4.17
C GLU A 59 -0.79 -9.36 3.07
N ALA A 60 -1.00 -9.03 1.79
CA ALA A 60 -0.23 -9.60 0.70
C ALA A 60 1.27 -9.34 0.84
N VAL A 61 1.66 -8.12 1.21
CA VAL A 61 3.06 -7.78 1.48
C VAL A 61 3.61 -8.54 2.68
N LYS A 62 2.84 -8.67 3.78
CA LYS A 62 3.27 -9.43 4.95
C LYS A 62 3.58 -10.90 4.62
N GLN A 63 2.81 -11.51 3.72
CA GLN A 63 3.03 -12.89 3.30
C GLN A 63 4.18 -13.03 2.30
N ALA A 64 4.37 -12.05 1.41
CA ALA A 64 5.39 -12.11 0.36
C ALA A 64 6.78 -11.64 0.80
N ALA A 65 6.87 -10.78 1.83
CA ALA A 65 8.13 -10.19 2.26
C ALA A 65 9.15 -11.17 2.90
N PRO A 66 8.76 -12.17 3.71
CA PRO A 66 9.71 -13.09 4.33
C PRO A 66 10.59 -13.81 3.30
N GLY A 67 11.91 -13.73 3.49
CA GLY A 67 12.89 -14.39 2.60
C GLY A 67 13.20 -13.62 1.31
N CYS A 68 12.60 -12.45 1.09
CA CYS A 68 13.03 -11.56 0.02
C CYS A 68 14.34 -10.85 0.39
N ASP A 69 15.32 -10.88 -0.51
CA ASP A 69 16.54 -10.08 -0.39
C ASP A 69 16.24 -8.59 -0.66
N LEU A 70 15.23 -8.35 -1.49
CA LEU A 70 14.71 -7.04 -1.84
C LEU A 70 13.19 -7.08 -2.01
N PHE A 71 12.49 -6.10 -1.46
CA PHE A 71 11.08 -5.86 -1.71
C PHE A 71 10.87 -4.49 -2.36
N LEU A 72 10.39 -4.48 -3.60
CA LEU A 72 10.07 -3.27 -4.33
C LEU A 72 8.59 -2.94 -4.19
N VAL A 73 8.30 -1.72 -3.74
CA VAL A 73 6.95 -1.17 -3.79
C VAL A 73 6.89 -0.13 -4.90
N VAL A 74 6.03 -0.36 -5.87
CA VAL A 74 5.80 0.59 -6.96
C VAL A 74 4.86 1.70 -6.48
N GLY A 75 5.29 2.96 -6.61
CA GLY A 75 4.42 4.10 -6.35
C GLY A 75 5.16 5.43 -6.18
N ALA A 76 4.38 6.52 -6.21
CA ALA A 76 4.92 7.86 -6.05
C ALA A 76 5.38 8.14 -4.59
N PRO A 77 6.44 8.96 -4.39
CA PRO A 77 7.00 9.27 -3.07
C PRO A 77 6.03 9.96 -2.11
N ASN A 78 5.04 10.68 -2.64
CA ASN A 78 4.01 11.34 -1.86
C ASN A 78 2.82 10.43 -1.49
N SER A 79 2.76 9.19 -1.99
CA SER A 79 1.71 8.23 -1.66
C SER A 79 1.89 7.67 -0.24
N SER A 80 0.96 7.99 0.66
CA SER A 80 0.95 7.41 2.02
C SER A 80 0.82 5.88 1.95
N ASN A 81 -0.11 5.36 1.16
CA ASN A 81 -0.33 3.91 1.06
C ASN A 81 0.95 3.19 0.58
N SER A 82 1.62 3.70 -0.46
CA SER A 82 2.84 3.07 -0.98
C SER A 82 3.96 3.09 0.06
N ARG A 83 4.15 4.19 0.79
CA ARG A 83 5.13 4.25 1.89
C ARG A 83 4.81 3.26 3.02
N ARG A 84 3.53 3.10 3.38
CA ARG A 84 3.13 2.08 4.38
C ARG A 84 3.43 0.66 3.93
N LEU A 85 3.29 0.35 2.64
CA LEU A 85 3.67 -0.99 2.14
C LEU A 85 5.18 -1.25 2.26
N VAL A 86 6.04 -0.22 2.06
CA VAL A 86 7.48 -0.36 2.30
C VAL A 86 7.75 -0.70 3.76
N GLU A 87 7.18 0.07 4.68
CA GLU A 87 7.32 -0.16 6.12
C GLU A 87 6.80 -1.55 6.54
N VAL A 88 5.69 -1.99 5.94
CA VAL A 88 5.12 -3.33 6.18
C VAL A 88 6.06 -4.43 5.67
N ALA A 89 6.67 -4.27 4.49
CA ALA A 89 7.63 -5.24 3.96
C ALA A 89 8.86 -5.39 4.88
N GLU A 90 9.41 -4.26 5.35
CA GLU A 90 10.56 -4.26 6.27
C GLU A 90 10.20 -4.97 7.59
N ARG A 91 9.05 -4.63 8.19
CA ARG A 91 8.59 -5.24 9.45
C ARG A 91 8.26 -6.73 9.29
N ALA A 92 7.80 -7.15 8.12
CA ALA A 92 7.47 -8.53 7.80
C ALA A 92 8.70 -9.40 7.46
N GLY A 93 9.90 -8.80 7.36
CA GLY A 93 11.15 -9.56 7.25
C GLY A 93 11.79 -9.57 5.86
N ALA A 94 11.44 -8.65 4.97
CA ALA A 94 12.28 -8.38 3.80
C ALA A 94 13.65 -7.85 4.26
N ALA A 95 14.75 -8.33 3.67
CA ALA A 95 16.09 -7.88 4.05
C ALA A 95 16.30 -6.39 3.72
N ARG A 96 15.70 -5.93 2.62
CA ARG A 96 15.64 -4.52 2.19
C ARG A 96 14.29 -4.28 1.55
N ALA A 97 13.66 -3.13 1.81
CA ALA A 97 12.51 -2.68 1.03
C ALA A 97 12.73 -1.25 0.53
N MET A 98 12.18 -0.92 -0.64
CA MET A 98 12.25 0.44 -1.15
C MET A 98 11.07 0.79 -2.03
N LEU A 99 10.79 2.08 -2.09
CA LEU A 99 9.83 2.66 -3.01
C LEU A 99 10.53 2.97 -4.33
N VAL A 100 9.94 2.56 -5.45
CA VAL A 100 10.39 2.89 -6.80
C VAL A 100 9.23 3.40 -7.63
N GLN A 101 9.46 4.40 -8.47
CA GLN A 101 8.43 4.88 -9.39
C GLN A 101 8.43 4.12 -10.70
N ARG A 102 9.58 3.55 -11.11
CA ARG A 102 9.75 2.80 -12.37
C ARG A 102 11.08 2.05 -12.43
N ALA A 103 11.27 1.24 -13.47
CA ALA A 103 12.47 0.41 -13.62
C ALA A 103 13.76 1.23 -13.74
N ALA A 104 13.68 2.41 -14.35
CA ALA A 104 14.84 3.31 -14.52
C ALA A 104 15.41 3.86 -13.20
N GLU A 105 14.63 3.83 -12.10
CA GLU A 105 15.10 4.26 -10.78
C GLU A 105 15.84 3.16 -10.01
N ILE A 106 15.83 1.93 -10.53
CA ILE A 106 16.53 0.81 -9.91
C ILE A 106 18.02 0.96 -10.14
N ASP A 107 18.78 1.18 -9.06
CA ASP A 107 20.23 1.21 -9.13
C ASP A 107 20.80 -0.22 -9.11
N TRP A 108 20.97 -0.76 -10.31
CA TRP A 108 21.46 -2.12 -10.56
C TRP A 108 22.85 -2.38 -9.97
N LEU A 109 23.68 -1.35 -9.78
CA LEU A 109 25.03 -1.50 -9.23
C LEU A 109 25.02 -1.82 -7.73
N VAL A 110 23.94 -1.46 -7.03
CA VAL A 110 23.82 -1.55 -5.56
C VAL A 110 22.89 -2.69 -5.14
N LEU A 111 22.30 -3.40 -6.10
CA LEU A 111 21.49 -4.60 -5.83
C LEU A 111 22.37 -5.74 -5.31
N GLY A 112 23.62 -5.85 -5.76
CA GLY A 112 24.50 -6.95 -5.35
C GLY A 112 23.93 -8.31 -5.78
N GLY A 113 24.26 -9.37 -5.03
CA GLY A 113 23.70 -10.70 -5.26
C GLY A 113 22.33 -10.83 -4.60
N ILE A 114 21.27 -10.72 -5.41
CA ILE A 114 19.88 -10.96 -5.00
C ILE A 114 19.38 -12.27 -5.62
N GLY A 115 18.76 -13.13 -4.81
CA GLY A 115 18.12 -14.37 -5.25
C GLY A 115 16.60 -14.24 -5.34
N THR A 116 15.99 -13.50 -4.41
CA THR A 116 14.52 -13.32 -4.36
C THR A 116 14.14 -11.85 -4.28
N VAL A 117 13.33 -11.39 -5.23
CA VAL A 117 12.77 -10.03 -5.26
C VAL A 117 11.26 -10.11 -5.11
N GLY A 118 10.74 -9.55 -4.03
CA GLY A 118 9.31 -9.31 -3.86
C GLY A 118 8.91 -8.02 -4.56
N ILE A 119 7.76 -8.01 -5.23
CA ILE A 119 7.23 -6.82 -5.88
C ILE A 119 5.77 -6.65 -5.47
N SER A 120 5.40 -5.44 -5.07
CA SER A 120 4.02 -5.02 -4.89
C SER A 120 3.84 -3.59 -5.39
N ALA A 121 2.61 -3.10 -5.38
CA ALA A 121 2.26 -1.80 -5.92
C ALA A 121 1.25 -1.08 -5.02
N GLY A 122 1.43 0.23 -4.86
CA GLY A 122 0.41 1.06 -4.24
C GLY A 122 -0.87 1.07 -5.05
N ALA A 123 -2.00 1.40 -4.40
CA ALA A 123 -3.31 1.42 -5.06
C ALA A 123 -3.41 2.37 -6.28
N SER A 124 -2.50 3.34 -6.39
CA SER A 124 -2.45 4.30 -7.49
C SER A 124 -1.40 3.98 -8.56
N ALA A 125 -0.63 2.89 -8.42
CA ALA A 125 0.42 2.55 -9.36
C ALA A 125 -0.15 1.71 -10.52
N PRO A 126 0.06 2.11 -11.79
CA PRO A 126 -0.39 1.34 -12.95
C PRO A 126 0.33 -0.02 -13.06
N GLU A 127 -0.40 -1.05 -13.48
CA GLU A 127 0.13 -2.41 -13.66
C GLU A 127 1.28 -2.46 -14.68
N ILE A 128 1.22 -1.64 -15.73
CA ILE A 128 2.28 -1.59 -16.75
C ILE A 128 3.67 -1.23 -16.19
N ILE A 129 3.72 -0.50 -15.07
CA ILE A 129 4.98 -0.15 -14.41
C ILE A 129 5.55 -1.35 -13.64
N VAL A 130 4.67 -2.19 -13.07
CA VAL A 130 5.08 -3.47 -12.47
C VAL A 130 5.66 -4.38 -13.55
N ASP A 131 4.99 -4.46 -14.71
CA ASP A 131 5.49 -5.22 -15.87
C ASP A 131 6.81 -4.67 -16.41
N GLU A 132 6.97 -3.34 -16.49
CA GLU A 132 8.23 -2.66 -16.86
C GLU A 132 9.38 -3.13 -15.96
N ILE A 133 9.15 -3.18 -14.65
CA ILE A 133 10.15 -3.61 -13.67
C ILE A 133 10.49 -5.10 -13.85
N ILE A 134 9.47 -5.96 -13.97
CA ILE A 134 9.68 -7.41 -14.19
C ILE A 134 10.47 -7.65 -15.48
N ALA A 135 10.17 -6.92 -16.55
CA ALA A 135 10.90 -6.98 -17.80
C ALA A 135 12.38 -6.58 -17.62
N ALA A 136 12.65 -5.49 -16.90
CA ALA A 136 14.02 -5.05 -16.63
C ALA A 136 14.85 -6.09 -15.85
N PHE A 137 14.22 -6.84 -14.94
CA PHE A 137 14.87 -7.98 -14.28
C PHE A 137 15.12 -9.15 -15.26
N ARG A 138 14.16 -9.50 -16.10
CA ARG A 138 14.30 -10.58 -17.12
C ARG A 138 15.39 -10.30 -18.15
N GLU A 139 15.66 -9.04 -18.46
CA GLU A 139 16.77 -8.66 -19.35
C GLU A 139 18.15 -8.95 -18.75
N ARG A 140 18.25 -9.03 -17.42
CA ARG A 140 19.52 -9.10 -16.68
C ARG A 140 19.74 -10.45 -16.00
N PHE A 141 18.67 -11.17 -15.71
CA PHE A 141 18.69 -12.39 -14.91
C PHE A 141 17.75 -13.45 -15.49
N ASP A 142 17.99 -14.71 -15.15
CA ASP A 142 17.02 -15.78 -15.35
C ASP A 142 15.95 -15.69 -14.25
N VAL A 143 14.74 -15.28 -14.63
CA VAL A 143 13.67 -14.94 -13.68
C VAL A 143 12.53 -15.94 -13.78
N THR A 144 12.24 -16.60 -12.66
CA THR A 144 10.97 -17.32 -12.45
C THR A 144 10.02 -16.42 -11.67
N LEU A 145 8.79 -16.28 -12.17
CA LEU A 145 7.75 -15.47 -11.52
C LEU A 145 6.83 -16.38 -10.69
N ASP A 146 6.62 -16.04 -9.43
CA ASP A 146 5.60 -16.64 -8.56
C ASP A 146 4.62 -15.54 -8.10
N ILE A 147 3.33 -15.83 -8.15
CA ILE A 147 2.26 -14.87 -7.82
C ILE A 147 1.70 -15.22 -6.44
N ALA A 148 2.00 -14.37 -5.47
CA ALA A 148 1.41 -14.45 -4.13
C ALA A 148 -0.03 -13.93 -4.12
N LEU A 149 -0.99 -14.78 -4.50
CA LEU A 149 -2.42 -14.46 -4.43
C LEU A 149 -2.97 -14.75 -3.03
N THR A 150 -3.21 -13.71 -2.25
CA THR A 150 -3.76 -13.85 -0.88
C THR A 150 -5.28 -13.71 -0.83
N VAL A 151 -5.84 -12.83 -1.66
CA VAL A 151 -7.28 -12.52 -1.71
C VAL A 151 -7.68 -12.08 -3.10
N LYS A 152 -8.92 -12.39 -3.49
CA LYS A 152 -9.51 -11.95 -4.75
C LYS A 152 -10.44 -10.76 -4.50
N GLU A 153 -10.05 -9.59 -4.97
CA GLU A 153 -10.88 -8.38 -4.97
C GLU A 153 -11.86 -8.42 -6.16
N THR A 154 -13.13 -8.09 -5.92
CA THR A 154 -14.21 -8.12 -6.95
C THR A 154 -15.04 -6.85 -6.99
N GLU A 155 -14.72 -5.90 -6.12
CA GLU A 155 -15.37 -4.61 -5.97
C GLU A 155 -15.10 -3.73 -7.19
N THR A 156 -16.16 -3.15 -7.73
CA THR A 156 -16.06 -2.19 -8.85
C THR A 156 -16.91 -0.97 -8.56
N PHE A 157 -16.32 0.21 -8.74
CA PHE A 157 -17.01 1.49 -8.58
C PHE A 157 -17.18 2.13 -9.97
N PRO A 158 -18.37 2.04 -10.59
CA PRO A 158 -18.55 2.59 -11.91
C PRO A 158 -18.50 4.12 -11.86
N VAL A 159 -17.97 4.72 -12.92
CA VAL A 159 -18.00 6.19 -13.07
C VAL A 159 -19.44 6.71 -13.07
N MET A 160 -19.57 8.00 -12.73
CA MET A 160 -20.85 8.72 -12.77
C MET A 160 -21.52 8.54 -14.12
N ARG A 161 -22.85 8.36 -14.14
CA ARG A 161 -23.60 8.06 -15.38
C ARG A 161 -23.31 9.04 -16.51
N THR A 162 -23.13 10.31 -16.17
CA THR A 162 -22.82 11.40 -17.12
C THR A 162 -21.45 11.29 -17.78
N LEU A 163 -20.55 10.47 -17.23
CA LEU A 163 -19.18 10.30 -17.74
C LEU A 163 -19.00 8.99 -18.54
N ARG A 164 -20.02 8.11 -18.59
CA ARG A 164 -19.86 6.77 -19.17
C ARG A 164 -19.68 6.77 -20.69
N ASP A 165 -20.25 7.76 -21.36
CA ASP A 165 -20.17 7.90 -22.82
C ASP A 165 -19.14 8.95 -23.25
N VAL A 166 -18.29 9.42 -22.32
CA VAL A 166 -17.20 10.35 -22.63
C VAL A 166 -16.04 9.56 -23.24
N GLU A 167 -15.71 9.86 -24.48
CA GLU A 167 -14.57 9.24 -25.17
C GLU A 167 -13.26 9.72 -24.53
N LEU A 168 -12.44 8.77 -24.07
CA LEU A 168 -11.12 9.05 -23.51
C LEU A 168 -10.09 9.14 -24.63
N THR A 169 -9.33 10.22 -24.65
CA THR A 169 -8.24 10.39 -25.62
C THR A 169 -6.98 9.66 -25.16
N ALA A 170 -6.00 9.50 -26.06
CA ALA A 170 -4.69 8.98 -25.70
C ALA A 170 -4.01 9.82 -24.60
N ALA A 171 -4.22 11.14 -24.58
CA ALA A 171 -3.68 12.02 -23.56
C ALA A 171 -4.32 11.78 -22.18
N ASP A 172 -5.60 11.42 -22.14
CA ASP A 172 -6.31 11.08 -20.89
C ASP A 172 -5.81 9.74 -20.32
N MET A 173 -5.44 8.82 -21.20
CA MET A 173 -4.94 7.48 -20.84
C MET A 173 -3.44 7.42 -20.54
N ALA A 174 -2.68 8.49 -20.80
CA ALA A 174 -1.22 8.51 -20.69
C ALA A 174 -0.71 7.99 -19.33
N PHE A 175 -1.38 8.30 -18.23
CA PHE A 175 -0.99 7.79 -16.91
C PHE A 175 -1.20 6.27 -16.77
N VAL A 176 -2.36 5.77 -17.21
CA VAL A 176 -2.69 4.34 -17.16
C VAL A 176 -1.74 3.53 -18.05
N ASN A 177 -1.36 4.11 -19.18
CA ASN A 177 -0.43 3.53 -20.15
C ASN A 177 1.05 3.69 -19.75
N GLY A 178 1.36 4.34 -18.62
CA GLY A 178 2.76 4.53 -18.18
C GLY A 178 3.57 5.51 -19.03
N ASP A 179 2.92 6.34 -19.86
CA ASP A 179 3.54 7.36 -20.71
C ASP A 179 3.95 8.63 -19.94
N ARG A 180 3.63 8.73 -18.64
CA ARG A 180 3.91 9.86 -17.75
C ARG A 180 4.46 9.42 -16.40
#